data_AF-A0A9E1RPW4-F1
#
_entry.id   AF-A0A9E1RPW4-F1
#
_cell.length_a   1.000
_cell.length_b   1.000
_cell.length_c   1.000
_cell.angle_alpha   90.00
_cell.angle_beta   90.00
_cell.angle_gamma   90.00
#
_symmetry.space_group_name_H-M   'P 1'
#
loop_
_entity.id
_entity.type
_entity.pdbx_description
1 polymer ?
#
loop_
_entity_poly.entity_id
_entity_poly.type
_entity_poly.pdbx_seq_one_letter_code
_entity_poly.pdbx_strand_id
1 'polypeptide(L)'
;MTYVTCDQAREMISARVDGELESTNDARLDTHTQGCPACASYQDDAFSLRRSLRMRAVEPEPETELVVDLVGSMKGLSILRIALFVIGGTLVALNVASILSPDGGAASHLSRHDGIFGTALGIGMLAVAGKPHRAIGLVPLTSTIAVLMAIAAAADLLNGQANLLSEAEHVVEFGGLVCLWAISGGPSRIPLHVKAVTRRLPARQSSHDISRLGSHQEPAL
;
A
#
# COMPACT_ATOMS: atom_id res chain seq x y z
N MET A 1 -30.22 22.50 -35.04
CA MET A 1 -28.92 22.49 -34.34
C MET A 1 -29.15 22.14 -32.88
N THR A 2 -28.72 20.96 -32.46
CA THR A 2 -28.75 20.55 -31.04
C THR A 2 -27.59 21.21 -30.31
N TYR A 3 -27.91 22.12 -29.40
CA TYR A 3 -26.93 22.78 -28.54
C TYR A 3 -26.23 21.72 -27.66
N VAL A 4 -24.91 21.83 -27.51
CA VAL A 4 -24.11 20.98 -26.63
C VAL A 4 -24.08 21.63 -25.25
N THR A 5 -24.49 20.89 -24.23
CA THR A 5 -24.38 21.35 -22.84
C THR A 5 -22.95 21.15 -22.30
N CYS A 6 -22.58 21.84 -21.22
CA CYS A 6 -21.26 21.68 -20.61
C CYS A 6 -21.01 20.22 -20.13
N ASP A 7 -22.05 19.52 -19.66
CA ASP A 7 -21.92 18.13 -19.23
C ASP A 7 -21.63 17.20 -20.41
N GLN A 8 -22.35 17.38 -21.53
CA GLN A 8 -22.08 16.66 -22.78
C GLN A 8 -20.68 16.98 -23.33
N ALA A 9 -20.26 18.24 -23.23
CA ALA A 9 -18.92 18.65 -23.63
C ALA A 9 -17.84 17.95 -22.78
N ARG A 10 -18.06 17.81 -21.46
CA ARG A 10 -17.13 17.09 -20.57
C ARG A 10 -17.03 15.60 -20.87
N GLU A 11 -18.15 14.95 -21.19
CA GLU A 11 -18.15 13.55 -21.66
C GLU A 11 -17.37 13.41 -22.97
N MET A 12 -17.62 14.29 -23.94
CA MET A 12 -16.88 14.29 -25.21
C MET A 12 -15.39 14.59 -25.04
N ILE A 13 -15.02 15.48 -24.11
CA ILE A 13 -13.62 15.75 -23.75
C ILE A 13 -12.98 14.49 -23.15
N SER A 14 -13.65 13.78 -22.25
CA SER A 14 -13.16 12.51 -21.71
C SER A 14 -12.92 11.50 -22.83
N ALA A 15 -13.91 11.31 -23.71
CA ALA A 15 -13.77 10.41 -24.86
C ALA A 15 -12.61 10.81 -25.78
N ARG A 16 -12.41 12.11 -26.04
CA ARG A 16 -11.28 12.62 -26.83
C ARG A 16 -9.93 12.38 -26.14
N VAL A 17 -9.89 12.54 -24.82
CA VAL A 17 -8.72 12.27 -23.98
C VAL A 17 -8.41 10.79 -23.98
N ASP A 18 -9.36 9.87 -24.17
CA ASP A 18 -9.06 8.44 -24.29
C ASP A 18 -8.74 8.02 -25.74
N GLY A 19 -9.25 8.75 -26.73
CA GLY A 19 -9.12 8.45 -28.16
C GLY A 19 -10.36 7.78 -28.76
N GLU A 20 -11.47 7.77 -28.02
CA GLU A 20 -12.73 7.10 -28.34
C GLU A 20 -13.79 8.06 -28.90
N LEU A 21 -13.44 9.33 -29.13
CA LEU A 21 -14.39 10.32 -29.67
C LEU A 21 -14.66 10.07 -31.16
N GLU A 22 -15.93 9.92 -31.52
CA GLU A 22 -16.37 9.86 -32.91
C GLU A 22 -16.10 11.18 -33.68
N SER A 23 -15.70 11.07 -34.94
CA SER A 23 -15.37 12.23 -35.79
C SER A 23 -16.54 13.22 -36.00
N THR A 24 -17.78 12.74 -35.90
CA THR A 24 -19.00 13.55 -36.00
C THR A 24 -19.21 14.48 -34.80
N ASN A 25 -18.67 14.10 -33.63
CA ASN A 25 -18.76 14.87 -32.40
C ASN A 25 -17.57 15.82 -32.22
N ASP A 26 -16.51 15.64 -33.00
CA ASP A 26 -15.28 16.44 -32.94
C ASP A 26 -15.56 17.93 -33.23
N ALA A 27 -16.24 18.22 -34.35
CA ALA A 27 -16.60 19.58 -34.74
C ALA A 27 -17.60 20.24 -33.76
N ARG A 28 -18.48 19.44 -33.14
CA ARG A 28 -19.48 19.92 -32.18
C ARG A 28 -18.82 20.31 -30.86
N LEU A 29 -17.87 19.51 -30.39
CA LEU A 29 -17.08 19.82 -29.20
C LEU A 29 -16.19 21.05 -29.43
N ASP A 30 -15.55 21.17 -30.59
CA ASP A 30 -14.70 22.33 -30.91
C ASP A 30 -15.48 23.64 -30.96
N THR A 31 -16.70 23.60 -31.49
CA THR A 31 -17.61 24.77 -31.48
C THR A 31 -17.94 25.18 -30.03
N HIS A 32 -18.15 24.21 -29.14
CA HIS A 32 -18.47 24.49 -27.74
C HIS A 32 -17.26 25.04 -26.96
N THR A 33 -16.07 24.48 -27.14
CA THR A 33 -14.86 24.93 -26.43
C THR A 33 -14.40 26.32 -26.87
N GLN A 34 -14.69 26.73 -28.11
CA GLN A 34 -14.49 28.11 -28.57
C GLN A 34 -15.44 29.12 -27.88
N GLY A 35 -16.65 28.68 -27.51
CA GLY A 35 -17.67 29.52 -26.88
C GLY A 35 -17.69 29.47 -25.35
N CYS A 36 -17.04 28.47 -24.73
CA CYS A 36 -17.09 28.21 -23.30
C CYS A 36 -15.69 28.12 -22.68
N PRO A 37 -15.20 29.18 -22.00
CA PRO A 37 -13.84 29.20 -21.45
C PRO A 37 -13.62 28.14 -20.35
N ALA A 38 -14.68 27.78 -19.61
CA ALA A 38 -14.60 26.73 -18.58
C ALA A 38 -14.38 25.33 -19.17
N CYS A 39 -14.97 25.04 -20.34
CA CYS A 39 -14.75 23.76 -21.02
C CYS A 39 -13.40 23.74 -21.76
N ALA A 40 -12.92 24.88 -22.25
CA ALA A 40 -11.57 25.01 -22.80
C ALA A 40 -10.50 24.72 -21.74
N SER A 41 -10.59 25.35 -20.56
CA SER A 41 -9.64 25.10 -19.46
C SER A 41 -9.70 23.64 -18.98
N TYR A 42 -10.90 23.06 -18.86
CA TYR A 42 -11.07 21.66 -18.49
C TYR A 42 -10.40 20.70 -19.47
N GLN A 43 -10.47 20.99 -20.78
CA GLN A 43 -9.80 20.20 -21.81
C GLN A 43 -8.28 20.25 -21.67
N ASP A 44 -7.72 21.45 -21.50
CA ASP A 44 -6.27 21.63 -21.31
C ASP A 44 -5.78 20.91 -20.06
N ASP A 45 -6.50 21.03 -18.95
CA ASP A 45 -6.21 20.34 -17.70
C ASP A 45 -6.23 18.82 -17.89
N ALA A 46 -7.24 18.27 -18.56
CA ALA A 46 -7.36 16.84 -18.80
C ALA A 46 -6.22 16.29 -19.67
N PHE A 47 -5.81 16.99 -20.73
CA PHE A 47 -4.67 16.60 -21.56
C PHE A 47 -3.33 16.75 -20.83
N SER A 48 -3.18 17.79 -20.02
CA SER A 48 -1.98 17.99 -19.18
C SER A 48 -1.83 16.85 -18.17
N LEU A 49 -2.94 16.44 -17.54
CA LEU A 49 -2.98 15.32 -16.61
C LEU A 49 -2.63 14.01 -17.34
N ARG A 50 -3.23 13.71 -18.50
CA ARG A 50 -2.89 12.54 -19.32
C ARG A 50 -1.40 12.51 -19.66
N ARG A 51 -0.80 13.65 -19.97
CA ARG A 51 0.64 13.77 -20.26
C ARG A 51 1.50 13.52 -19.02
N SER A 52 1.10 14.02 -17.86
CA SER A 52 1.80 13.78 -16.59
C SER A 52 1.76 12.31 -16.14
N LEU A 53 0.67 11.61 -16.47
CA LEU A 53 0.48 10.19 -16.16
C LEU A 53 1.18 9.25 -17.15
N ARG A 54 1.68 9.76 -18.29
CA ARG A 54 2.51 8.97 -19.20
C ARG A 54 3.83 8.62 -18.51
N MET A 55 3.89 7.40 -17.99
CA MET A 55 5.15 6.81 -17.56
C MET A 55 6.01 6.55 -18.79
N ARG A 56 7.12 7.29 -18.90
CA ARG A 56 8.19 6.96 -19.83
C ARG A 56 9.07 5.91 -19.15
N ALA A 57 9.51 4.89 -19.90
CA ALA A 57 10.60 4.05 -19.44
C ALA A 57 11.78 4.96 -19.08
N VAL A 58 12.32 4.80 -17.88
CA VAL A 58 13.53 5.51 -17.46
C VAL A 58 14.64 5.02 -18.35
N GLU A 59 15.24 5.91 -19.15
CA GLU A 59 16.49 5.63 -19.84
C GLU A 59 17.50 5.21 -18.78
N PRO A 60 18.22 4.09 -18.94
CA PRO A 60 19.16 3.63 -17.92
C PRO A 60 20.17 4.75 -17.62
N GLU A 61 20.13 5.30 -16.40
CA GLU A 61 21.20 6.17 -15.91
C GLU A 61 22.51 5.38 -15.98
N PRO A 62 23.65 6.01 -16.31
CA PRO A 62 24.94 5.35 -16.26
C PRO A 62 25.12 4.79 -14.84
N GLU A 63 25.27 3.47 -14.77
CA GLU A 63 25.38 2.73 -13.52
C GLU A 63 26.53 3.31 -12.70
N THR A 64 26.22 4.13 -11.68
CA THR A 64 27.14 4.25 -10.56
C THR A 64 27.30 2.84 -10.03
N GLU A 65 28.49 2.26 -10.18
CA GLU A 65 28.89 0.94 -9.72
C GLU A 65 28.69 0.82 -8.21
N LEU A 66 27.42 0.69 -7.80
CA LEU A 66 27.07 0.21 -6.50
C LEU A 66 27.37 -1.28 -6.56
N VAL A 67 28.55 -1.67 -6.10
CA VAL A 67 28.90 -3.07 -5.86
C VAL A 67 27.95 -3.59 -4.76
N VAL A 68 26.75 -3.97 -5.16
CA VAL A 68 25.79 -4.63 -4.29
C VAL A 68 26.25 -6.06 -4.16
N ASP A 69 26.57 -6.50 -2.94
CA ASP A 69 26.82 -7.91 -2.64
C ASP A 69 25.53 -8.73 -2.83
N LEU A 70 25.29 -9.09 -4.09
CA LEU A 70 24.12 -9.82 -4.53
C LEU A 70 24.14 -11.26 -3.95
N VAL A 71 25.34 -11.83 -3.79
CA VAL A 71 25.54 -13.21 -3.31
C VAL A 71 25.23 -13.32 -1.83
N GLY A 72 25.70 -12.37 -1.01
CA GLY A 72 25.35 -12.27 0.41
C GLY A 72 23.85 -12.08 0.62
N SER A 73 23.23 -11.21 -0.19
CA SER A 73 21.78 -10.96 -0.17
C SER A 73 20.96 -12.23 -0.47
N MET A 74 21.35 -13.03 -1.45
CA MET A 74 20.66 -14.28 -1.79
C MET A 74 20.81 -15.36 -0.70
N LYS A 75 21.99 -15.49 -0.10
CA LYS A 75 22.22 -16.45 1.01
C LYS A 75 21.40 -16.06 2.25
N GLY A 76 21.40 -14.78 2.61
CA GLY A 76 20.61 -14.27 3.74
C GLY A 76 19.12 -14.54 3.56
N LEU A 77 18.58 -14.29 2.37
CA LEU A 77 17.18 -14.59 2.06
C LEU A 77 16.89 -16.10 2.15
N SER A 78 17.80 -16.96 1.71
CA SER A 78 17.64 -18.42 1.82
C SER A 78 17.58 -18.89 3.28
N ILE A 79 18.50 -18.42 4.12
CA ILE A 79 18.52 -18.73 5.57
C ILE A 79 17.22 -18.28 6.22
N LEU A 80 16.75 -17.08 5.89
CA LEU A 80 15.53 -16.51 6.45
C LEU A 80 14.28 -17.28 6.04
N ARG A 81 14.25 -17.81 4.82
CA ARG A 81 13.18 -18.70 4.35
C ARG A 81 13.18 -20.04 5.07
N ILE A 82 14.35 -20.63 5.31
CA ILE A 82 14.48 -21.86 6.09
C ILE A 82 14.03 -21.62 7.53
N ALA A 83 14.49 -20.53 8.15
CA ALA A 83 14.06 -20.14 9.49
C ALA A 83 12.54 -19.96 9.56
N LEU A 84 11.95 -19.23 8.60
CA LEU A 84 10.50 -19.03 8.55
C LEU A 84 9.72 -20.33 8.30
N PHE A 85 10.28 -21.25 7.52
CA PHE A 85 9.70 -22.58 7.32
C PHE A 85 9.68 -23.39 8.61
N VAL A 86 10.79 -23.40 9.35
CA VAL A 86 10.88 -24.08 10.65
C VAL A 86 9.91 -23.44 11.65
N ILE A 87 9.93 -22.12 11.79
CA ILE A 87 9.03 -21.36 12.69
C ILE A 87 7.56 -21.63 12.35
N GLY A 88 7.18 -21.52 11.08
CA GLY A 88 5.81 -21.78 10.64
C GLY A 88 5.37 -23.23 10.89
N GLY A 89 6.27 -24.19 10.67
CA GLY A 89 6.03 -25.60 10.99
C GLY A 89 5.87 -25.83 12.49
N THR A 90 6.70 -25.21 13.32
CA THR A 90 6.59 -25.27 14.78
C THR A 90 5.27 -24.67 15.27
N LEU A 91 4.84 -23.52 14.73
CA LEU A 91 3.54 -22.91 15.08
C LEU A 91 2.38 -23.85 14.77
N VAL A 92 2.37 -24.48 13.59
CA VAL A 92 1.34 -25.47 13.23
C VAL A 92 1.38 -26.65 14.20
N ALA A 93 2.57 -27.20 14.49
CA ALA A 93 2.71 -28.35 15.37
C ALA A 93 2.24 -28.07 16.80
N LEU A 94 2.56 -26.89 17.35
CA LEU A 94 2.15 -26.49 18.69
C LEU A 94 0.63 -26.24 18.78
N ASN A 95 0.05 -25.61 17.76
CA ASN A 95 -1.34 -25.16 17.81
C ASN A 95 -2.36 -26.20 17.33
N VAL A 96 -1.95 -27.21 16.53
CA VAL A 96 -2.88 -28.23 16.03
C VAL A 96 -3.45 -29.10 17.15
N ALA A 97 -2.71 -29.28 18.25
CA ALA A 97 -3.19 -30.01 19.42
C ALA A 97 -4.43 -29.35 20.03
N SER A 98 -4.43 -28.01 20.16
CA SER A 98 -5.56 -27.23 20.67
C SER A 98 -6.81 -27.33 19.79
N ILE A 99 -6.65 -27.66 18.50
CA ILE A 99 -7.76 -27.91 17.57
C ILE A 99 -8.38 -29.30 17.79
N LEU A 100 -7.55 -30.29 18.09
CA LEU A 100 -7.92 -31.70 18.21
C LEU A 100 -8.40 -32.08 19.62
N SER A 101 -8.23 -31.21 20.61
CA SER A 101 -8.69 -31.47 21.99
C SER A 101 -10.19 -31.83 22.02
N PRO A 102 -10.55 -33.00 22.58
CA PRO A 102 -11.92 -33.53 22.57
C PRO A 102 -12.83 -32.90 23.65
N ASP A 103 -12.29 -32.04 24.50
CA ASP A 103 -13.01 -31.50 25.66
C ASP A 103 -14.15 -30.54 25.26
N GLY A 104 -15.29 -30.64 25.94
CA GLY A 104 -16.44 -29.76 25.79
C GLY A 104 -16.49 -28.66 26.85
N GLY A 105 -16.83 -27.43 26.45
CA GLY A 105 -16.99 -26.29 27.37
C GLY A 105 -16.56 -24.96 26.75
N ALA A 106 -16.81 -23.85 27.45
CA ALA A 106 -16.44 -22.51 26.98
C ALA A 106 -14.91 -22.33 26.87
N ALA A 107 -14.15 -22.90 27.82
CA ALA A 107 -12.70 -22.85 27.81
C ALA A 107 -12.09 -23.61 26.61
N SER A 108 -12.62 -24.78 26.27
CA SER A 108 -12.14 -25.56 25.12
C SER A 108 -12.57 -24.96 23.77
N HIS A 109 -13.70 -24.24 23.74
CA HIS A 109 -14.06 -23.42 22.58
C HIS A 109 -13.03 -22.30 22.34
N LEU A 110 -12.64 -21.58 23.40
CA LEU A 110 -11.65 -20.50 23.29
C LEU A 110 -10.26 -21.02 22.92
N SER A 111 -9.82 -22.14 23.51
CA SER A 111 -8.55 -22.79 23.16
C SER A 111 -8.52 -23.24 21.70
N ARG A 112 -9.65 -23.70 21.16
CA ARG A 112 -9.77 -24.09 19.75
C ARG A 112 -9.65 -22.87 18.84
N HIS A 113 -10.26 -21.76 19.21
CA HIS A 113 -10.15 -20.51 18.45
C HIS A 113 -8.69 -20.02 18.39
N ASP A 114 -7.99 -20.06 19.52
CA ASP A 114 -6.57 -19.71 19.62
C ASP A 114 -5.68 -20.65 18.80
N GLY A 115 -5.91 -21.97 18.92
CA GLY A 115 -5.20 -22.97 18.11
C GLY A 115 -5.46 -22.81 16.60
N ILE A 116 -6.68 -22.47 16.19
CA ILE A 116 -7.00 -22.18 14.77
C ILE A 116 -6.21 -20.96 14.31
N PHE A 117 -6.15 -19.92 15.15
CA PHE A 117 -5.44 -18.68 14.84
C PHE A 117 -3.93 -18.89 14.69
N GLY A 118 -3.28 -19.52 15.67
CA GLY A 118 -1.86 -19.84 15.62
C GLY A 118 -1.51 -20.78 14.45
N THR A 119 -2.36 -21.76 14.17
CA THR A 119 -2.20 -22.65 12.99
C THR A 119 -2.29 -21.87 11.67
N ALA A 120 -3.27 -20.97 11.54
CA ALA A 120 -3.42 -20.13 10.36
C ALA A 120 -2.21 -19.21 10.15
N LEU A 121 -1.67 -18.64 11.24
CA LEU A 121 -0.48 -17.81 11.21
C LEU A 121 0.76 -18.60 10.77
N GLY A 122 0.93 -19.83 11.29
CA GLY A 122 1.97 -20.76 10.86
C GLY A 122 1.87 -21.13 9.38
N ILE A 123 0.66 -21.42 8.87
CA ILE A 123 0.41 -21.66 7.44
C ILE A 123 0.77 -20.42 6.60
N GLY A 124 0.43 -19.23 7.07
CA GLY A 124 0.81 -17.97 6.43
C GLY A 124 2.34 -17.82 6.31
N MET A 125 3.08 -18.15 7.36
CA MET A 125 4.54 -18.15 7.37
C MET A 125 5.14 -19.17 6.40
N LEU A 126 4.60 -20.39 6.35
CA LEU A 126 4.98 -21.42 5.36
C LEU A 126 4.74 -20.96 3.91
N ALA A 127 3.61 -20.29 3.66
CA ALA A 127 3.30 -19.74 2.35
C ALA A 127 4.28 -18.63 1.94
N VAL A 128 4.71 -17.78 2.87
CA VAL A 128 5.75 -16.77 2.62
C VAL A 128 7.13 -17.42 2.42
N ALA A 129 7.47 -18.48 3.15
CA ALA A 129 8.71 -19.23 2.95
C ALA A 129 8.81 -19.81 1.52
N GLY A 130 7.69 -20.24 0.94
CA GLY A 130 7.60 -20.65 -0.47
C GLY A 130 7.62 -19.46 -1.45
N LYS A 131 6.89 -18.39 -1.13
CA LYS A 131 6.68 -17.21 -1.99
C LYS A 131 6.97 -15.90 -1.21
N PRO A 132 8.24 -15.47 -1.11
CA PRO A 132 8.65 -14.38 -0.23
C PRO A 132 8.03 -13.01 -0.58
N HIS A 133 7.61 -12.81 -1.83
CA HIS A 133 6.88 -11.60 -2.23
C HIS A 133 5.56 -11.38 -1.47
N ARG A 134 5.01 -12.41 -0.81
CA ARG A 134 3.81 -12.33 0.03
C ARG A 134 4.06 -11.77 1.43
N ALA A 135 5.31 -11.62 1.86
CA ALA A 135 5.66 -11.14 3.20
C ALA A 135 5.02 -9.78 3.53
N ILE A 136 4.93 -8.88 2.54
CA ILE A 136 4.41 -7.52 2.71
C ILE A 136 2.99 -7.52 3.28
N GLY A 137 2.14 -8.45 2.86
CA GLY A 137 0.76 -8.54 3.35
C GLY A 137 0.65 -9.10 4.77
N LEU A 138 1.62 -9.93 5.18
CA LEU A 138 1.55 -10.62 6.48
C LEU A 138 2.17 -9.79 7.62
N VAL A 139 3.14 -8.94 7.33
CA VAL A 139 3.82 -8.07 8.32
C VAL A 139 2.87 -7.19 9.16
N PRO A 140 1.90 -6.44 8.60
CA PRO A 140 1.04 -5.59 9.44
C PRO A 140 0.15 -6.43 10.37
N LEU A 141 -0.33 -7.59 9.90
CA LEU A 141 -1.12 -8.51 10.70
C LEU A 141 -0.29 -9.05 11.87
N THR A 142 0.86 -9.68 11.58
CA THR A 142 1.72 -10.28 12.61
C THR A 142 2.31 -9.25 13.56
N SER A 143 2.59 -8.03 13.08
CA SER A 143 3.03 -6.93 13.94
C SER A 143 1.95 -6.51 14.93
N THR A 144 0.69 -6.41 14.48
CA THR A 144 -0.41 -6.02 15.36
C THR A 144 -0.63 -7.07 16.45
N ILE A 145 -0.60 -8.34 16.06
CA ILE A 145 -0.70 -9.48 16.96
C ILE A 145 0.41 -9.45 18.00
N ALA A 146 1.67 -9.33 17.56
CA ALA A 146 2.83 -9.31 18.45
C ALA A 146 2.78 -8.16 19.48
N VAL A 147 2.30 -6.97 19.08
CA VAL A 147 2.14 -5.83 20.00
C VAL A 147 1.05 -6.10 21.03
N LEU A 148 -0.12 -6.58 20.59
CA LEU A 148 -1.22 -6.89 21.50
C LEU A 148 -0.85 -8.01 22.49
N MET A 149 -0.15 -9.04 22.01
CA MET A 149 0.36 -10.11 22.85
C MET A 149 1.41 -9.62 23.84
N ALA A 150 2.34 -8.76 23.42
CA ALA A 150 3.31 -8.17 24.35
C ALA A 150 2.63 -7.37 25.47
N ILE A 151 1.52 -6.68 25.18
CA ILE A 151 0.73 -5.96 26.18
C ILE A 151 0.03 -6.94 27.13
N ALA A 152 -0.60 -7.99 26.60
CA ALA A 152 -1.27 -9.02 27.40
C ALA A 152 -0.27 -9.75 28.33
N ALA A 153 0.84 -10.22 27.77
CA ALA A 153 1.95 -10.84 28.50
C ALA A 153 2.44 -9.96 29.66
N ALA A 154 2.64 -8.66 29.40
CA ALA A 154 3.07 -7.71 30.43
C ALA A 154 2.02 -7.57 31.55
N ALA A 155 0.73 -7.54 31.20
CA ALA A 155 -0.34 -7.49 32.19
C ALA A 155 -0.38 -8.77 33.04
N ASP A 156 -0.22 -9.94 32.43
CA ASP A 156 -0.26 -11.23 33.13
C ASP A 156 0.93 -11.40 34.07
N LEU A 157 2.13 -10.94 33.68
CA LEU A 157 3.30 -10.90 34.55
C LEU A 157 3.09 -9.95 35.74
N LEU A 158 2.54 -8.75 35.51
CA LEU A 158 2.28 -7.77 36.57
C LEU A 158 1.21 -8.26 37.56
N ASN A 159 0.25 -9.04 37.09
CA ASN A 159 -0.82 -9.63 37.91
C ASN A 159 -0.41 -10.99 38.55
N GLY A 160 0.78 -11.51 38.24
CA GLY A 160 1.27 -12.80 38.73
C GLY A 160 0.51 -14.01 38.17
N GLN A 161 -0.15 -13.86 37.01
CA GLN A 161 -0.91 -14.94 36.36
C GLN A 161 -0.04 -15.82 35.45
N ALA A 162 1.10 -15.31 34.99
CA ALA A 162 2.04 -16.01 34.11
C ALA A 162 3.48 -15.95 34.65
N ASN A 163 4.33 -16.86 34.18
CA ASN A 163 5.75 -16.86 34.49
C ASN A 163 6.59 -16.74 33.19
N LEU A 164 7.88 -16.40 33.32
CA LEU A 164 8.76 -16.22 32.15
C LEU A 164 8.88 -17.46 31.27
N LEU A 165 8.66 -18.66 31.81
CA LEU A 165 8.72 -19.91 31.05
C LEU A 165 7.43 -20.19 30.29
N SER A 166 6.26 -19.83 30.84
CA SER A 166 4.98 -19.95 30.13
C SER A 166 4.97 -19.03 28.92
N GLU A 167 5.50 -17.82 29.06
CA GLU A 167 5.56 -16.84 27.97
C GLU A 167 6.58 -17.17 26.88
N ALA A 168 7.47 -18.13 27.11
CA ALA A 168 8.54 -18.47 26.18
C ALA A 168 8.01 -19.08 24.86
N GLU A 169 6.77 -19.59 24.86
CA GLU A 169 6.11 -20.10 23.66
C GLU A 169 5.89 -19.01 22.59
N HIS A 170 5.74 -17.75 23.03
CA HIS A 170 5.57 -16.61 22.12
C HIS A 170 6.86 -16.20 21.39
N VAL A 171 8.03 -16.66 21.86
CA VAL A 171 9.33 -16.36 21.20
C VAL A 171 9.35 -16.82 19.75
N VAL A 172 8.67 -17.94 19.45
CA VAL A 172 8.54 -18.47 18.09
C VAL A 172 7.82 -17.48 17.17
N GLU A 173 6.78 -16.82 17.66
CA GLU A 173 6.00 -15.83 16.91
C GLU A 173 6.78 -14.54 16.66
N PHE A 174 7.46 -14.02 17.69
CA PHE A 174 8.34 -12.86 17.55
C PHE A 174 9.48 -13.14 16.56
N GLY A 175 10.07 -14.34 16.62
CA GLY A 175 11.07 -14.79 15.64
C GLY A 175 10.51 -14.78 14.22
N GLY A 176 9.28 -15.25 14.03
CA GLY A 176 8.59 -15.22 12.75
C GLY A 176 8.33 -13.80 12.23
N LEU A 177 7.93 -12.87 13.11
CA LEU A 177 7.78 -11.45 12.76
C LEU A 177 9.10 -10.82 12.32
N VAL A 178 10.20 -11.05 13.04
CA VAL A 178 11.52 -10.55 12.67
C VAL A 178 11.93 -11.08 11.29
N CYS A 179 11.68 -12.37 11.04
CA CYS A 179 11.94 -12.97 9.74
C CYS A 179 11.10 -12.32 8.63
N LEU A 180 9.79 -12.17 8.84
CA LEU A 180 8.88 -11.54 7.88
C LEU A 180 9.27 -10.09 7.58
N TRP A 181 9.62 -9.32 8.61
CA TRP A 181 10.05 -7.94 8.47
C TRP A 181 11.34 -7.81 7.65
N ALA A 182 12.32 -8.68 7.91
CA ALA A 182 13.56 -8.73 7.14
C ALA A 182 13.31 -9.19 5.68
N ILE A 183 12.44 -10.19 5.42
CA ILE A 183 12.07 -10.60 4.04
C ILE A 183 11.33 -9.49 3.29
N SER A 184 10.47 -8.73 3.99
CA SER A 184 9.69 -7.62 3.41
C SER A 184 10.58 -6.45 2.94
N GLY A 185 11.85 -6.44 3.34
CA GLY A 185 12.83 -5.41 2.98
C GLY A 185 13.10 -4.39 4.09
N GLY A 186 12.67 -4.67 5.32
CA GLY A 186 13.08 -3.94 6.53
C GLY A 186 12.97 -2.41 6.44
N PRO A 187 13.88 -1.66 7.08
CA PRO A 187 13.81 -0.20 7.18
C PRO A 187 14.25 0.52 5.90
N SER A 188 14.86 -0.18 4.93
CA SER A 188 15.36 0.42 3.69
C SER A 188 14.26 0.78 2.68
N ARG A 189 13.03 0.25 2.85
CA ARG A 189 11.88 0.57 1.98
C ARG A 189 11.04 1.77 2.41
N ILE A 190 11.03 2.10 3.71
CA ILE A 190 10.31 3.24 4.27
C ILE A 190 10.74 4.57 3.59
N PRO A 191 12.05 4.89 3.46
CA PRO A 191 12.47 6.15 2.83
C PRO A 191 12.17 6.21 1.32
N LEU A 192 12.09 5.06 0.62
CA LEU A 192 11.75 5.02 -0.81
C LEU A 192 10.26 5.27 -1.04
N HIS A 193 9.38 4.73 -0.20
CA HIS A 193 7.95 4.99 -0.28
C HIS A 193 7.62 6.45 0.06
N VAL A 194 8.25 7.01 1.10
CA VAL A 194 8.08 8.42 1.47
C VAL A 194 8.56 9.34 0.35
N LYS A 195 9.74 9.09 -0.26
CA LYS A 195 10.23 9.87 -1.41
C LYS A 195 9.32 9.80 -2.64
N ALA A 196 8.72 8.63 -2.91
CA ALA A 196 7.80 8.43 -4.02
C ALA A 196 6.47 9.18 -3.81
N VAL A 197 5.96 9.21 -2.56
CA VAL A 197 4.76 9.95 -2.20
C VAL A 197 5.01 11.47 -2.22
N THR A 198 6.16 11.93 -1.71
CA THR A 198 6.51 13.36 -1.73
C THR A 198 6.75 13.91 -3.13
N ARG A 199 7.21 13.10 -4.10
CA ARG A 199 7.29 13.53 -5.52
C ARG A 199 5.93 13.64 -6.20
N ARG A 200 4.91 12.94 -5.69
CA ARG A 200 3.56 12.93 -6.27
C ARG A 200 2.64 14.01 -5.72
N LEU A 201 3.10 14.82 -4.75
CA LEU A 201 2.41 16.05 -4.39
C LEU A 201 2.87 17.14 -5.37
N PRO A 202 2.07 17.51 -6.38
CA PRO A 202 2.35 18.72 -7.14
C PRO A 202 2.35 19.86 -6.12
N ALA A 203 3.46 20.61 -6.06
CA ALA A 203 3.47 21.90 -5.40
C ALA A 203 2.32 22.70 -6.02
N ARG A 204 1.24 22.88 -5.25
CA ARG A 204 0.08 23.68 -5.64
C ARG A 204 0.61 25.08 -5.90
N GLN A 205 0.85 25.42 -7.17
CA GLN A 205 1.18 26.78 -7.58
C GLN A 205 -0.06 27.63 -7.26
N SER A 206 0.01 28.38 -6.17
CA SER A 206 -0.98 29.39 -5.82
C SER A 206 -0.86 30.57 -6.77
N SER A 207 -1.36 30.45 -7.99
CA SER A 207 -1.59 31.61 -8.86
C SER A 207 -2.91 32.26 -8.48
N HIS A 208 -2.89 33.11 -7.45
CA HIS A 208 -3.93 34.12 -7.25
C HIS A 208 -3.38 35.48 -7.68
N ASP A 209 -3.41 35.73 -8.99
CA ASP A 209 -3.31 37.07 -9.56
C ASP A 209 -4.68 37.75 -9.39
N ILE A 210 -4.94 38.32 -8.20
CA ILE A 210 -6.11 39.16 -7.91
C ILE A 210 -5.71 40.64 -7.97
N SER A 211 -4.91 41.04 -8.97
CA SER A 211 -4.42 42.43 -9.08
C SER A 211 -4.96 43.19 -10.30
N ARG A 212 -5.94 42.66 -11.04
CA ARG A 212 -6.47 43.31 -12.27
C ARG A 212 -7.98 43.53 -12.30
N LEU A 213 -8.59 43.90 -11.18
CA LEU A 213 -9.95 44.47 -11.14
C LEU A 213 -9.92 45.74 -10.28
N GLY A 214 -9.50 46.86 -10.87
CA GLY A 214 -9.37 48.12 -10.15
C GLY A 214 -8.94 49.29 -11.01
N SER A 215 -9.56 49.51 -12.17
CA SER A 215 -9.52 50.81 -12.84
C SER A 215 -10.82 51.03 -13.61
N HIS A 216 -11.89 51.33 -12.88
CA HIS A 216 -13.03 52.04 -13.45
C HIS A 216 -12.57 53.47 -13.75
N GLN A 217 -12.52 53.80 -15.04
CA GLN A 217 -12.35 55.17 -15.53
C GLN A 217 -13.73 55.85 -15.46
N GLU A 218 -13.90 56.83 -14.56
CA GLU A 218 -15.03 57.77 -14.61
C GLU A 218 -14.87 58.72 -15.82
N PRO A 219 -15.95 59.02 -16.57
CA PRO A 219 -15.97 60.14 -17.50
C PRO A 219 -16.36 61.43 -16.74
N ALA A 220 -15.46 62.42 -16.75
CA ALA A 220 -15.76 63.79 -16.33
C ALA A 220 -16.05 64.66 -17.56
N LEU A 221 -17.23 65.29 -17.51
CA LEU A 221 -17.76 66.48 -18.24
C LEU A 221 -17.49 66.63 -19.75
#